data_AF-A0A925RKQ3-F1
#
_entry.id   AF-A0A925RKQ3-F1
#
_cell.length_a   1.000
_cell.length_b   1.000
_cell.length_c   1.000
_cell.angle_alpha   90.00
_cell.angle_beta   90.00
_cell.angle_gamma   90.00
#
_symmetry.space_group_name_H-M   'P 1'
#
loop_
_entity.id
_entity.type
_entity.pdbx_description
1 polymer ?
#
loop_
_entity_poly.entity_id
_entity_poly.type
_entity_poly.pdbx_seq_one_letter_code
_entity_poly.pdbx_strand_id
1 'polypeptide(L)'
;MSVDSVGNVARVIAVLVACAAAAGSATSSSSANQQDPSLGPSEPGPPPPQQMEASRALGLWRSTFGAVKIEADNSQGGIGAGAVQGVWVYQRQGQEVVGYFSGNLRGNVLQFRWQEPNDPPLTGEGYLVFDAQGRQYNGRWWSDRRDRVGDWNGWRASGRQNARTPPPYSGDRAAPDGQYPPPDGQYAPEGPSGEDGQDEGQDPRYAPPPPPPRRDAYRRGQPYPAQQPSNQQQPYPQQQSYPPPPAQQPYR
;
A
#
# COMPACT_ATOMS: atom_id res chain seq x y z
N MET A 1 -10.31 32.38 33.92
CA MET A 1 -9.47 31.31 34.51
C MET A 1 -9.87 30.03 33.80
N SER A 2 -9.12 29.66 32.76
CA SER A 2 -9.34 28.41 32.02
C SER A 2 -8.49 27.33 32.67
N VAL A 3 -9.11 26.23 33.07
CA VAL A 3 -8.43 25.04 33.58
C VAL A 3 -8.12 24.09 32.43
N ASP A 4 -6.93 23.51 32.54
CA ASP A 4 -6.13 22.89 31.48
C ASP A 4 -6.72 21.63 30.84
N SER A 5 -6.42 21.51 29.54
CA SER A 5 -6.61 20.32 28.72
C SER A 5 -5.43 19.35 28.93
N VAL A 6 -5.72 18.17 29.45
CA VAL A 6 -4.80 17.02 29.57
C VAL A 6 -5.62 15.79 29.19
N GLY A 7 -5.24 14.88 28.31
CA GLY A 7 -4.08 14.64 27.48
C GLY A 7 -4.34 13.28 26.84
N ASN A 8 -4.26 13.16 25.51
CA ASN A 8 -4.46 11.86 24.84
C ASN A 8 -3.11 11.27 24.45
N VAL A 9 -2.71 10.31 25.28
CA VAL A 9 -1.47 9.54 25.18
C VAL A 9 -1.52 8.60 23.97
N ALA A 10 -0.46 8.69 23.17
CA ALA A 10 -0.17 7.89 22.00
C ALA A 10 -0.26 6.37 22.28
N ARG A 11 -0.88 5.63 21.36
CA ARG A 11 -0.76 4.16 21.27
C ARG A 11 0.04 3.80 20.01
N VAL A 12 1.32 3.52 20.23
CA VAL A 12 2.20 2.84 19.27
C VAL A 12 1.89 1.34 19.34
N ILE A 13 1.58 0.71 18.20
CA ILE A 13 1.51 -0.75 18.08
C ILE A 13 2.58 -1.21 17.09
N ALA A 14 3.60 -1.88 17.62
CA ALA A 14 4.48 -2.74 16.84
C ALA A 14 3.79 -4.09 16.62
N VAL A 15 3.63 -4.48 15.36
CA VAL A 15 3.13 -5.81 14.97
C VAL A 15 4.33 -6.65 14.55
N LEU A 16 4.69 -7.61 15.39
CA LEU A 16 5.59 -8.72 15.03
C LEU A 16 4.75 -9.96 14.78
N VAL A 17 4.71 -10.42 13.54
CA VAL A 17 4.17 -11.72 13.16
C VAL A 17 5.34 -12.64 12.83
N ALA A 18 5.51 -13.67 13.64
CA ALA A 18 6.39 -14.79 13.36
C ALA A 18 5.72 -15.72 12.34
N CYS A 19 6.39 -15.97 11.23
CA CYS A 19 6.11 -17.12 10.37
C CYS A 19 7.35 -18.01 10.39
N ALA A 20 7.19 -19.20 10.96
CA ALA A 20 8.12 -20.30 10.78
C ALA A 20 7.51 -21.26 9.75
N ALA A 21 8.24 -21.57 8.68
CA ALA A 21 8.24 -22.88 8.03
C ALA A 21 9.31 -22.95 6.92
N ALA A 22 10.35 -23.72 7.22
CA ALA A 22 10.92 -24.84 6.46
C ALA A 22 11.09 -24.80 4.92
N ALA A 23 12.32 -25.18 4.56
CA ALA A 23 12.72 -26.20 3.58
C ALA A 23 13.22 -25.76 2.19
N GLY A 24 14.34 -26.37 1.81
CA GLY A 24 14.55 -26.89 0.46
C GLY A 24 15.55 -26.13 -0.40
N SER A 25 16.75 -26.67 -0.52
CA SER A 25 17.79 -26.29 -1.48
C SER A 25 17.30 -26.38 -2.93
N ALA A 26 17.69 -25.41 -3.76
CA ALA A 26 17.88 -25.62 -5.19
C ALA A 26 19.06 -24.77 -5.68
N THR A 27 19.99 -25.45 -6.32
CA THR A 27 21.26 -24.97 -6.85
C THR A 27 21.12 -24.43 -8.28
N SER A 28 22.08 -23.60 -8.69
CA SER A 28 22.49 -23.34 -10.09
C SER A 28 21.57 -22.38 -10.87
N SER A 29 22.07 -21.44 -11.67
CA SER A 29 23.24 -21.53 -12.55
C SER A 29 23.79 -20.15 -12.87
N SER A 30 25.11 -20.13 -12.98
CA SER A 30 25.94 -19.05 -13.46
C SER A 30 25.60 -18.69 -14.90
N SER A 31 25.33 -17.41 -15.16
CA SER A 31 25.57 -16.81 -16.47
C SER A 31 26.43 -15.59 -16.23
N ALA A 32 27.74 -15.83 -16.28
CA ALA A 32 28.74 -14.79 -16.39
C ALA A 32 28.50 -14.07 -17.73
N ASN A 33 28.16 -12.79 -17.65
CA ASN A 33 28.45 -11.88 -18.75
C ASN A 33 29.23 -10.69 -18.19
N GLN A 34 30.33 -10.42 -18.86
CA GLN A 34 31.47 -9.59 -18.45
C GLN A 34 31.02 -8.22 -17.94
N GLN A 35 31.39 -7.91 -16.69
CA GLN A 35 31.27 -6.59 -16.10
C GLN A 35 32.56 -5.81 -16.31
N ASP A 36 32.38 -4.65 -16.95
CA ASP A 36 33.26 -3.48 -16.93
C ASP A 36 33.42 -3.00 -15.47
N PRO A 37 34.64 -2.86 -14.90
CA PRO A 37 34.82 -2.51 -13.49
C PRO A 37 34.87 -0.99 -13.33
N SER A 38 33.70 -0.35 -13.43
CA SER A 38 33.49 1.02 -12.97
C SER A 38 32.00 1.18 -12.72
N LEU A 39 31.64 1.79 -11.58
CA LEU A 39 30.29 2.11 -11.07
C LEU A 39 29.89 1.21 -9.88
N GLY A 40 29.42 1.87 -8.81
CA GLY A 40 29.07 1.26 -7.53
C GLY A 40 27.99 0.17 -7.62
N PRO A 41 27.57 -0.42 -6.49
CA PRO A 41 26.61 -1.52 -6.49
C PRO A 41 25.33 -1.10 -7.24
N SER A 42 25.17 -1.61 -8.46
CA SER A 42 24.00 -1.38 -9.30
C SER A 42 22.79 -1.98 -8.58
N GLU A 43 21.84 -1.14 -8.16
CA GLU A 43 20.62 -1.64 -7.55
C GLU A 43 19.91 -2.59 -8.54
N PRO A 44 19.52 -3.80 -8.11
CA PRO A 44 18.81 -4.72 -8.97
C PRO A 44 17.47 -4.11 -9.37
N GLY A 45 17.27 -3.95 -10.69
CA GLY A 45 16.01 -3.50 -11.28
C GLY A 45 14.87 -4.51 -11.09
N PRO A 46 13.64 -4.16 -11.52
CA PRO A 46 12.52 -5.09 -11.46
C PRO A 46 12.83 -6.38 -12.25
N PRO A 47 12.39 -7.56 -11.76
CA PRO A 47 12.55 -8.79 -12.51
C PRO A 47 11.75 -8.75 -13.83
N PRO A 48 12.08 -9.61 -14.81
CA PRO A 48 11.32 -9.69 -16.04
C PRO A 48 9.84 -10.06 -15.75
N PRO A 49 8.88 -9.42 -16.43
CA PRO A 49 7.46 -9.73 -16.27
C PRO A 49 7.11 -11.19 -16.55
N GLN A 50 6.28 -11.77 -15.68
CA GLN A 50 5.63 -13.06 -15.89
C GLN A 50 4.14 -12.85 -16.16
N GLN A 51 3.51 -13.79 -16.87
CA GLN A 51 2.10 -13.68 -17.17
C GLN A 51 1.24 -13.80 -15.90
N MET A 52 0.37 -12.81 -15.70
CA MET A 52 -0.65 -12.79 -14.66
C MET A 52 -1.86 -12.04 -15.22
N GLU A 53 -3.05 -12.45 -14.82
CA GLU A 53 -4.27 -11.70 -15.09
C GLU A 53 -4.23 -10.37 -14.31
N ALA A 54 -4.29 -9.24 -15.02
CA ALA A 54 -4.08 -7.90 -14.44
C ALA A 54 -5.08 -7.54 -13.32
N SER A 55 -6.31 -8.04 -13.41
CA SER A 55 -7.36 -7.88 -12.38
C SER A 55 -6.92 -8.38 -10.99
N ARG A 56 -5.98 -9.33 -10.94
CA ARG A 56 -5.44 -9.90 -9.70
C ARG A 56 -4.59 -8.94 -8.89
N ALA A 57 -4.11 -7.85 -9.48
CA ALA A 57 -3.41 -6.79 -8.76
C ALA A 57 -4.37 -5.85 -8.00
N LEU A 58 -5.65 -5.79 -8.40
CA LEU A 58 -6.60 -4.77 -7.92
C LEU A 58 -7.24 -5.12 -6.58
N GLY A 59 -7.69 -4.12 -5.83
CA GLY A 59 -8.41 -4.26 -4.56
C GLY A 59 -7.56 -3.93 -3.34
N LEU A 60 -8.01 -4.40 -2.16
CA LEU A 60 -7.38 -4.12 -0.88
C LEU A 60 -6.30 -5.15 -0.56
N TRP A 61 -5.17 -4.65 -0.07
CA TRP A 61 -3.98 -5.39 0.35
C TRP A 61 -3.56 -4.95 1.74
N ARG A 62 -2.99 -5.90 2.49
CA ARG A 62 -2.22 -5.60 3.71
C ARG A 62 -0.76 -5.53 3.31
N SER A 63 -0.04 -4.53 3.79
CA SER A 63 1.38 -4.30 3.51
C SER A 63 2.18 -4.16 4.80
N THR A 64 3.50 -4.29 4.70
CA THR A 64 4.47 -3.93 5.74
C THR A 64 4.32 -2.49 6.24
N PHE A 65 3.80 -1.58 5.41
CA PHE A 65 3.55 -0.20 5.80
C PHE A 65 2.12 0.04 6.29
N GLY A 66 1.16 -0.80 5.92
CA GLY A 66 -0.24 -0.61 6.30
C GLY A 66 -1.22 -1.07 5.23
N ALA A 67 -2.40 -0.48 5.19
CA ALA A 67 -3.40 -0.83 4.19
C ALA A 67 -3.04 -0.21 2.84
N VAL A 68 -3.20 -0.96 1.76
CA VAL A 68 -2.96 -0.50 0.38
C VAL A 68 -4.16 -0.83 -0.48
N LYS A 69 -4.72 0.14 -1.17
CA LYS A 69 -5.78 -0.05 -2.17
C LYS A 69 -5.19 0.19 -3.56
N ILE A 70 -5.40 -0.75 -4.48
CA ILE A 70 -4.96 -0.67 -5.87
C ILE A 70 -6.18 -0.70 -6.77
N GLU A 71 -6.29 0.25 -7.69
CA GLU A 71 -7.43 0.41 -8.60
C GLU A 71 -6.95 0.63 -10.03
N ALA A 72 -7.83 0.35 -11.00
CA ALA A 72 -7.58 0.71 -12.39
C ALA A 72 -7.59 2.24 -12.54
N ASP A 73 -6.63 2.78 -13.28
CA ASP A 73 -6.63 4.19 -13.64
C ASP A 73 -7.37 4.38 -14.96
N ASN A 74 -8.70 4.58 -14.86
CA ASN A 74 -9.56 4.74 -16.02
C ASN A 74 -9.27 6.01 -16.83
N SER A 75 -8.56 6.99 -16.26
CA SER A 75 -8.14 8.19 -17.00
C SER A 75 -7.01 7.89 -18.01
N GLN A 76 -6.29 6.77 -17.80
CA GLN A 76 -5.17 6.31 -18.62
C GLN A 76 -5.48 4.99 -19.36
N GLY A 77 -6.75 4.70 -19.62
CA GLY A 77 -7.18 3.47 -20.32
C GLY A 77 -7.39 2.25 -19.40
N GLY A 78 -7.28 2.42 -18.09
CA GLY A 78 -7.62 1.42 -17.09
C GLY A 78 -6.73 0.18 -17.12
N ILE A 79 -7.27 -0.91 -16.56
CA ILE A 79 -6.51 -2.16 -16.39
C ILE A 79 -6.09 -2.80 -17.73
N GLY A 80 -6.83 -2.54 -18.82
CA GLY A 80 -6.50 -3.02 -20.16
C GLY A 80 -5.22 -2.38 -20.73
N ALA A 81 -4.93 -1.13 -20.38
CA ALA A 81 -3.66 -0.45 -20.69
C ALA A 81 -2.56 -0.76 -19.66
N GLY A 82 -2.86 -1.57 -18.64
CA GLY A 82 -2.01 -1.77 -17.48
C GLY A 82 -1.92 -0.54 -16.57
N ALA A 83 -2.73 0.49 -16.79
CA ALA A 83 -2.68 1.71 -15.97
C ALA A 83 -3.39 1.49 -14.63
N VAL A 84 -2.67 1.71 -13.54
CA VAL A 84 -3.18 1.54 -12.19
C VAL A 84 -2.79 2.73 -11.32
N GLN A 85 -3.62 2.97 -10.30
CA GLN A 85 -3.35 3.91 -9.23
C GLN A 85 -3.64 3.26 -7.88
N GLY A 86 -3.10 3.82 -6.82
CA GLY A 86 -3.36 3.32 -5.49
C GLY A 86 -3.05 4.29 -4.38
N VAL A 87 -3.52 3.92 -3.20
CA VAL A 87 -3.36 4.68 -1.96
C VAL A 87 -2.83 3.74 -0.90
N TRP A 88 -1.87 4.19 -0.10
CA TRP A 88 -1.46 3.50 1.13
C TRP A 88 -1.67 4.38 2.34
N VAL A 89 -1.96 3.74 3.47
CA VAL A 89 -2.20 4.42 4.75
C VAL A 89 -1.37 3.75 5.83
N TYR A 90 -0.60 4.55 6.58
CA TYR A 90 0.20 4.10 7.70
C TYR A 90 0.16 5.08 8.87
N GLN A 91 0.60 4.64 10.05
CA GLN A 91 0.67 5.47 11.25
C GLN A 91 2.13 5.86 11.53
N ARG A 92 2.42 7.15 11.61
CA ARG A 92 3.73 7.71 11.98
C ARG A 92 3.55 8.62 13.17
N GLN A 93 4.16 8.27 14.31
CA GLN A 93 4.10 9.08 15.54
C GLN A 93 2.65 9.41 15.99
N GLY A 94 1.72 8.48 15.77
CA GLY A 94 0.31 8.66 16.12
C GLY A 94 -0.50 9.52 15.14
N GLN A 95 0.12 9.94 14.03
CA GLN A 95 -0.57 10.59 12.91
C GLN A 95 -0.75 9.60 11.77
N GLU A 96 -1.94 9.63 11.16
CA GLU A 96 -2.20 8.92 9.92
C GLU A 96 -1.51 9.63 8.77
N VAL A 97 -0.73 8.87 8.00
CA VAL A 97 -0.05 9.33 6.79
C VAL A 97 -0.65 8.58 5.61
N VAL A 98 -1.14 9.33 4.63
CA VAL A 98 -1.76 8.81 3.41
C VAL A 98 -0.88 9.14 2.24
N GLY A 99 -0.47 8.16 1.44
CA GLY A 99 0.28 8.39 0.21
C GLY A 99 -0.40 7.80 -1.01
N TYR A 100 -0.01 8.30 -2.19
CA TYR A 100 -0.60 7.99 -3.48
C TYR A 100 0.45 7.47 -4.46
N PHE A 101 0.10 6.51 -5.29
CA PHE A 101 0.97 6.07 -6.39
C PHE A 101 0.17 5.86 -7.67
N SER A 102 0.87 5.95 -8.79
CA SER A 102 0.36 5.58 -10.11
C SER A 102 1.46 4.89 -10.91
N GLY A 103 1.07 3.99 -11.81
CA GLY A 103 2.05 3.15 -12.49
C GLY A 103 1.48 2.29 -13.60
N ASN A 104 2.37 1.50 -14.18
CA ASN A 104 2.06 0.57 -15.25
C ASN A 104 2.32 -0.88 -14.81
N LEU A 105 1.30 -1.71 -14.89
CA LEU A 105 1.33 -3.15 -14.65
C LEU A 105 1.58 -3.88 -15.96
N ARG A 106 2.69 -4.62 -16.02
CA ARG A 106 3.04 -5.52 -17.14
C ARG A 106 3.17 -6.93 -16.59
N GLY A 107 2.27 -7.82 -17.00
CA GLY A 107 2.20 -9.15 -16.40
C GLY A 107 1.97 -9.06 -14.89
N ASN A 108 2.89 -9.61 -14.10
CA ASN A 108 2.88 -9.55 -12.65
C ASN A 108 3.77 -8.43 -12.06
N VAL A 109 4.34 -7.54 -12.86
CA VAL A 109 5.24 -6.48 -12.39
C VAL A 109 4.58 -5.13 -12.54
N LEU A 110 4.34 -4.45 -11.42
CA LEU A 110 3.89 -3.05 -11.38
C LEU A 110 5.10 -2.16 -11.14
N GLN A 111 5.41 -1.28 -12.09
CA GLN A 111 6.34 -0.16 -11.87
C GLN A 111 5.55 1.10 -11.61
N PHE A 112 5.91 1.87 -10.59
CA PHE A 112 5.10 3.00 -10.15
C PHE A 112 5.94 4.17 -9.64
N ARG A 113 5.35 5.36 -9.68
CA ARG A 113 5.80 6.55 -8.95
C ARG A 113 4.88 6.79 -7.77
N TRP A 114 5.43 7.28 -6.67
CA TRP A 114 4.70 7.49 -5.43
C TRP A 114 4.94 8.87 -4.85
N GLN A 115 3.98 9.36 -4.08
CA GLN A 115 4.03 10.64 -3.37
C GLN A 115 3.39 10.52 -1.99
N GLU A 116 4.07 11.06 -0.98
CA GLU A 116 3.54 11.32 0.34
C GLU A 116 3.39 12.83 0.55
N PRO A 117 2.19 13.32 0.94
CA PRO A 117 1.97 14.72 1.25
C PRO A 117 2.79 15.13 2.48
N ASN A 118 3.82 15.93 2.26
CA ASN A 118 4.62 16.63 3.25
C ASN A 118 4.94 18.03 2.68
N ASP A 119 5.61 18.88 3.47
CA ASP A 119 6.16 20.15 2.99
C ASP A 119 7.69 20.17 3.16
N PRO A 120 8.48 19.96 2.09
CA PRO A 120 8.07 19.65 0.72
C PRO A 120 7.55 18.21 0.56
N PRO A 121 6.78 17.89 -0.52
CA PRO A 121 6.29 16.54 -0.76
C PRO A 121 7.44 15.54 -0.89
N LEU A 122 7.25 14.35 -0.32
CA LEU A 122 8.21 13.26 -0.48
C LEU A 122 7.76 12.40 -1.67
N THR A 123 8.62 12.24 -2.66
CA THR A 123 8.32 11.50 -3.89
C THR A 123 9.39 10.45 -4.18
N GLY A 124 9.01 9.48 -4.99
CA GLY A 124 9.93 8.44 -5.44
C GLY A 124 9.32 7.49 -6.44
N GLU A 125 10.00 6.36 -6.62
CA GLU A 125 9.59 5.30 -7.54
C GLU A 125 9.75 3.94 -6.87
N GLY A 126 9.23 2.91 -7.51
CA GLY A 126 9.37 1.55 -7.05
C GLY A 126 8.77 0.54 -8.01
N TYR A 127 8.84 -0.72 -7.61
CA TYR A 127 8.16 -1.81 -8.28
C TYR A 127 7.59 -2.82 -7.29
N LEU A 128 6.47 -3.44 -7.67
CA LEU A 128 5.88 -4.60 -7.01
C LEU A 128 5.86 -5.79 -7.98
N VAL A 129 6.05 -6.99 -7.46
CA VAL A 129 5.99 -8.26 -8.16
C VAL A 129 4.93 -9.09 -7.48
N PHE A 130 3.82 -9.32 -8.15
CA PHE A 130 2.73 -10.15 -7.66
C PHE A 130 3.05 -11.63 -7.88
N ASP A 131 2.63 -12.51 -6.97
CA ASP A 131 2.61 -13.94 -7.28
C ASP A 131 1.57 -14.22 -8.38
N ALA A 132 1.78 -15.28 -9.17
CA ALA A 132 0.88 -15.62 -10.28
C ALA A 132 -0.57 -15.83 -9.83
N GLN A 133 -0.77 -16.19 -8.56
CA GLN A 133 -2.09 -16.41 -7.97
C GLN A 133 -2.78 -15.12 -7.51
N GLY A 134 -2.06 -13.99 -7.36
CA GLY A 134 -2.60 -12.72 -6.86
C GLY A 134 -2.87 -12.68 -5.35
N ARG A 135 -2.19 -13.53 -4.58
CA ARG A 135 -2.33 -13.65 -3.12
C ARG A 135 -1.35 -12.77 -2.36
N GLN A 136 -0.18 -12.51 -2.93
CA GLN A 136 0.87 -11.71 -2.31
C GLN A 136 1.68 -10.96 -3.36
N TYR A 137 2.44 -9.98 -2.90
CA TYR A 137 3.46 -9.30 -3.69
C TYR A 137 4.69 -8.98 -2.84
N ASN A 138 5.82 -8.85 -3.51
CA ASN A 138 7.08 -8.32 -2.97
C ASN A 138 7.61 -7.23 -3.89
N GLY A 139 8.38 -6.30 -3.37
CA GLY A 139 8.77 -5.12 -4.13
C GLY A 139 9.83 -4.29 -3.43
N ARG A 140 10.31 -3.28 -4.13
CA ARG A 140 11.22 -2.27 -3.58
C ARG A 140 10.77 -0.90 -4.00
N TRP A 141 11.09 0.08 -3.17
CA TRP A 141 10.85 1.49 -3.44
C TRP A 141 12.08 2.30 -3.03
N TRP A 142 12.17 3.49 -3.60
CA TRP A 142 13.21 4.47 -3.29
C TRP A 142 12.65 5.88 -3.46
N SER A 143 13.20 6.84 -2.73
CA SER A 143 12.93 8.27 -2.95
C SER A 143 13.61 8.76 -4.22
N ASP A 144 13.13 9.88 -4.80
CA ASP A 144 13.75 10.51 -5.98
C ASP A 144 15.23 10.89 -5.71
N ARG A 145 15.55 11.26 -4.47
CA ARG A 145 16.90 11.59 -4.02
C ARG A 145 17.77 10.37 -3.70
N ARG A 146 17.21 9.15 -3.74
CA ARG A 146 17.86 7.89 -3.36
C ARG A 146 18.42 7.87 -1.92
N ASP A 147 17.97 8.78 -1.07
CA ASP A 147 18.32 8.86 0.35
C ASP A 147 17.50 7.91 1.23
N ARG A 148 16.44 7.32 0.65
CA ARG A 148 15.57 6.34 1.30
C ARG A 148 15.30 5.20 0.34
N VAL A 149 15.43 3.99 0.83
CA VAL A 149 15.11 2.75 0.12
C VAL A 149 14.42 1.79 1.09
N GLY A 150 13.58 0.92 0.57
CA GLY A 150 12.96 -0.10 1.39
C GLY A 150 12.26 -1.17 0.58
N ASP A 151 11.93 -2.27 1.25
CA ASP A 151 11.12 -3.33 0.69
C ASP A 151 9.63 -3.01 0.88
N TRP A 152 8.81 -3.42 -0.08
CA TRP A 152 7.36 -3.30 -0.02
C TRP A 152 6.73 -4.66 -0.27
N ASN A 153 6.26 -5.29 0.80
CA ASN A 153 5.64 -6.60 0.75
C ASN A 153 4.19 -6.51 1.18
N GLY A 154 3.32 -7.29 0.53
CA GLY A 154 1.92 -7.31 0.89
C GLY A 154 1.22 -8.62 0.57
N TRP A 155 0.08 -8.84 1.22
CA TRP A 155 -0.75 -10.03 1.09
C TRP A 155 -2.22 -9.64 1.09
N ARG A 156 -3.04 -10.46 0.43
CA ARG A 156 -4.49 -10.34 0.53
C ARG A 156 -4.91 -10.57 1.98
N ALA A 157 -5.80 -9.74 2.49
CA ALA A 157 -6.57 -10.10 3.66
C ALA A 157 -7.40 -11.34 3.27
N SER A 158 -6.90 -12.54 3.57
CA SER A 158 -7.61 -13.80 3.34
C SER A 158 -9.03 -13.62 3.86
N GLY A 159 -10.02 -13.74 2.96
CA GLY A 159 -11.38 -13.20 3.08
C GLY A 159 -12.27 -13.78 4.19
N ARG A 160 -11.74 -14.05 5.39
CA ARG A 160 -12.53 -14.50 6.53
C ARG A 160 -13.36 -13.39 7.19
N GLN A 161 -13.33 -12.14 6.71
CA GLN A 161 -14.01 -11.03 7.37
C GLN A 161 -15.01 -10.22 6.52
N ASN A 162 -15.06 -10.39 5.19
CA ASN A 162 -15.99 -9.60 4.36
C ASN A 162 -17.21 -10.36 3.83
N ALA A 163 -17.35 -11.65 4.16
CA ALA A 163 -18.64 -12.35 4.03
C ALA A 163 -19.46 -12.19 5.33
N ARG A 164 -19.63 -10.96 5.81
CA ARG A 164 -20.89 -10.65 6.49
C ARG A 164 -21.87 -10.41 5.35
N THR A 165 -22.52 -11.48 4.93
CA THR A 165 -23.82 -11.37 4.25
C THR A 165 -24.59 -10.29 5.02
N PRO A 166 -25.08 -9.22 4.37
CA PRO A 166 -26.06 -8.36 5.00
C PRO A 166 -27.12 -9.29 5.61
N PRO A 167 -27.48 -9.15 6.89
CA PRO A 167 -28.58 -9.95 7.43
C PRO A 167 -29.74 -9.80 6.45
N PRO A 168 -30.39 -10.91 6.01
CA PRO A 168 -31.53 -10.80 5.14
C PRO A 168 -32.47 -9.79 5.79
N TYR A 169 -32.77 -8.73 5.05
CA TYR A 169 -33.76 -7.76 5.46
C TYR A 169 -35.07 -8.52 5.55
N SER A 170 -35.41 -9.01 6.73
CA SER A 170 -36.72 -9.58 7.06
C SER A 170 -37.72 -8.44 7.09
N GLY A 171 -38.03 -7.92 5.90
CA GLY A 171 -39.12 -7.01 5.63
C GLY A 171 -40.44 -7.75 5.50
N ASP A 172 -40.71 -8.72 6.38
CA ASP A 172 -42.03 -9.32 6.54
C ASP A 172 -42.73 -8.60 7.70
N ARG A 173 -43.10 -7.33 7.47
CA ARG A 173 -44.25 -6.76 8.16
C ARG A 173 -45.28 -6.47 7.10
N ALA A 174 -46.09 -7.50 6.84
CA ALA A 174 -47.34 -7.39 6.12
C ALA A 174 -48.12 -6.17 6.63
N ALA A 175 -48.30 -5.18 5.76
CA ALA A 175 -49.41 -4.26 5.91
C ALA A 175 -50.69 -5.05 5.59
N PRO A 176 -51.69 -5.08 6.49
CA PRO A 176 -52.98 -5.65 6.17
C PRO A 176 -53.72 -4.74 5.19
N ASP A 177 -54.32 -5.36 4.17
CA ASP A 177 -55.37 -4.86 3.27
C ASP A 177 -55.57 -3.34 3.19
N GLY A 178 -55.07 -2.76 2.12
CA GLY A 178 -55.44 -1.43 1.66
C GLY A 178 -55.52 -1.42 0.15
N GLN A 179 -56.71 -1.71 -0.38
CA GLN A 179 -57.07 -1.54 -1.79
C GLN A 179 -56.61 -0.18 -2.32
N TYR A 180 -55.83 -0.18 -3.40
CA TYR A 180 -55.60 1.00 -4.21
C TYR A 180 -56.23 0.82 -5.60
N PRO A 181 -57.10 1.76 -6.05
CA PRO A 181 -57.74 1.72 -7.36
C PRO A 181 -56.79 2.14 -8.50
N PRO A 182 -57.15 1.86 -9.78
CA PRO A 182 -56.30 2.14 -10.94
C PRO A 182 -56.13 3.64 -11.24
N PRO A 183 -55.12 4.00 -12.08
CA PRO A 183 -54.68 5.36 -12.27
C PRO A 183 -55.42 6.01 -13.44
N ASP A 184 -56.19 7.06 -13.16
CA ASP A 184 -56.62 8.00 -14.20
C ASP A 184 -56.59 9.42 -13.64
N GLY A 185 -55.82 10.27 -14.32
CA GLY A 185 -56.19 11.67 -14.45
C GLY A 185 -55.39 12.69 -13.64
N GLN A 186 -54.80 13.60 -14.42
CA GLN A 186 -54.82 15.05 -14.21
C GLN A 186 -53.69 15.65 -13.36
N TYR A 187 -52.76 16.26 -14.10
CA TYR A 187 -51.87 17.32 -13.70
C TYR A 187 -52.64 18.55 -13.18
N ALA A 188 -52.16 19.11 -12.05
CA ALA A 188 -52.05 20.54 -11.70
C ALA A 188 -52.32 20.79 -10.19
N PRO A 189 -51.97 21.95 -9.60
CA PRO A 189 -50.72 22.70 -9.67
C PRO A 189 -50.17 23.06 -8.26
N GLU A 190 -49.04 23.76 -8.26
CA GLU A 190 -48.32 24.47 -7.19
C GLU A 190 -49.07 24.88 -5.90
N GLY A 191 -48.40 24.75 -4.75
CA GLY A 191 -48.77 25.44 -3.50
C GLY A 191 -47.89 25.09 -2.29
N PRO A 192 -47.72 26.00 -1.31
CA PRO A 192 -46.41 26.27 -0.67
C PRO A 192 -46.27 25.79 0.79
N SER A 193 -45.02 25.92 1.29
CA SER A 193 -44.61 26.17 2.69
C SER A 193 -45.07 25.19 3.78
N GLY A 194 -44.10 24.54 4.41
CA GLY A 194 -44.24 23.86 5.70
C GLY A 194 -42.90 23.82 6.41
N GLU A 195 -42.65 24.85 7.21
CA GLU A 195 -41.70 24.89 8.30
C GLU A 195 -41.99 23.77 9.33
N ASP A 196 -40.97 23.52 10.16
CA ASP A 196 -41.02 22.86 11.47
C ASP A 196 -41.00 21.31 11.51
N GLY A 197 -39.90 20.80 12.07
CA GLY A 197 -39.76 19.38 12.39
C GLY A 197 -38.37 19.01 12.90
N GLN A 198 -37.95 19.64 14.00
CA GLN A 198 -36.86 19.11 14.83
C GLN A 198 -37.28 17.74 15.38
N ASP A 199 -36.65 16.67 14.93
CA ASP A 199 -36.62 15.41 15.66
C ASP A 199 -35.26 14.73 15.45
N GLU A 200 -34.30 15.13 16.29
CA GLU A 200 -33.03 14.41 16.47
C GLU A 200 -33.31 13.09 17.21
N GLY A 201 -33.85 12.13 16.46
CA GLY A 201 -33.96 10.73 16.88
C GLY A 201 -32.56 10.15 17.09
N GLN A 202 -32.12 10.16 18.35
CA GLN A 202 -30.94 9.41 18.81
C GLN A 202 -31.19 7.91 18.60
N ASP A 203 -30.56 7.33 17.57
CA ASP A 203 -30.52 5.89 17.33
C ASP A 203 -29.66 5.20 18.42
N PRO A 204 -30.23 4.36 19.31
CA PRO A 204 -29.49 3.76 20.43
C PRO A 204 -28.56 2.58 20.04
N ARG A 205 -28.25 2.36 18.76
CA ARG A 205 -27.66 1.08 18.31
C ARG A 205 -26.16 1.04 18.08
N TYR A 206 -25.42 2.12 18.36
CA TYR A 206 -23.96 2.07 18.33
C TYR A 206 -23.37 1.64 19.67
N ALA A 207 -23.36 0.32 19.91
CA ALA A 207 -22.52 -0.24 20.97
C ALA A 207 -21.04 0.03 20.60
N PRO A 208 -20.26 0.73 21.44
CA PRO A 208 -18.84 0.92 21.19
C PRO A 208 -18.13 -0.43 21.13
N PRO A 209 -17.14 -0.60 20.24
CA PRO A 209 -16.41 -1.85 20.12
C PRO A 209 -15.74 -2.22 21.46
N PRO A 210 -15.65 -3.53 21.80
CA PRO A 210 -15.08 -3.97 23.06
C PRO A 210 -13.61 -3.51 23.20
N PRO A 211 -13.18 -3.12 24.40
CA PRO A 211 -11.81 -2.72 24.64
C PRO A 211 -10.86 -3.89 24.35
N PRO A 212 -9.67 -3.64 23.78
CA PRO A 212 -8.69 -4.68 23.55
C PRO A 212 -8.26 -5.33 24.88
N PRO A 213 -7.99 -6.65 24.89
CA PRO A 213 -7.64 -7.37 26.11
C PRO A 213 -6.37 -6.82 26.77
N ARG A 214 -6.42 -6.65 28.09
CA ARG A 214 -5.27 -6.26 28.93
C ARG A 214 -4.21 -7.35 28.85
N ARG A 215 -2.97 -6.97 28.50
CA ARG A 215 -1.82 -7.87 28.52
C ARG A 215 -1.09 -7.71 29.86
N ASP A 216 -1.18 -8.74 30.69
CA ASP A 216 -0.37 -8.86 31.89
C ASP A 216 1.12 -8.98 31.53
N ALA A 217 1.91 -8.20 32.25
CA ALA A 217 3.34 -8.05 32.05
C ALA A 217 4.09 -9.34 32.41
N TYR A 218 4.67 -10.01 31.41
CA TYR A 218 5.80 -10.91 31.64
C TYR A 218 7.09 -10.26 31.14
N ARG A 219 7.79 -9.71 32.15
CA ARG A 219 9.16 -9.21 32.15
C ARG A 219 10.08 -10.38 32.52
N ARG A 220 10.90 -10.88 31.60
CA ARG A 220 12.17 -11.57 31.92
C ARG A 220 13.09 -11.58 30.71
N GLY A 221 14.34 -11.24 30.98
CA GLY A 221 15.32 -10.73 30.03
C GLY A 221 15.83 -11.74 29.00
N GLN A 222 16.21 -11.20 27.86
CA GLN A 222 17.09 -11.82 26.88
C GLN A 222 18.24 -10.82 26.62
N PRO A 223 19.52 -11.25 26.73
CA PRO A 223 20.66 -10.38 26.50
C PRO A 223 20.82 -10.11 24.99
N TYR A 224 21.10 -8.85 24.65
CA TYR A 224 21.42 -8.42 23.29
C TYR A 224 22.75 -9.06 22.82
N PRO A 225 22.86 -9.57 21.59
CA PRO A 225 24.15 -9.87 21.00
C PRO A 225 24.92 -8.57 20.72
N ALA A 226 26.22 -8.60 21.01
CA ALA A 226 27.15 -7.49 20.87
C ALA A 226 27.28 -7.03 19.41
N GLN A 227 27.24 -5.71 19.21
CA GLN A 227 27.53 -5.05 17.95
C GLN A 227 29.00 -5.25 17.58
N GLN A 228 29.27 -5.80 16.39
CA GLN A 228 30.60 -5.79 15.80
C GLN A 228 30.92 -4.38 15.28
N PRO A 229 32.10 -3.81 15.57
CA PRO A 229 32.51 -2.53 15.03
C PRO A 229 32.87 -2.66 13.54
N SER A 230 32.07 -2.06 12.67
CA SER A 230 32.40 -1.86 11.26
C SER A 230 33.34 -0.65 11.12
N ASN A 231 34.64 -0.89 11.24
CA ASN A 231 35.68 0.07 10.84
C ASN A 231 36.75 -0.65 10.02
N GLN A 232 36.52 -0.77 8.71
CA GLN A 232 37.60 -0.87 7.73
C GLN A 232 37.32 0.12 6.62
N GLN A 233 37.91 1.31 6.75
CA GLN A 233 38.08 2.26 5.66
C GLN A 233 38.89 1.56 4.57
N GLN A 234 38.29 1.31 3.42
CA GLN A 234 39.04 0.87 2.25
C GLN A 234 39.74 2.08 1.59
N PRO A 235 41.01 1.93 1.17
CA PRO A 235 41.73 2.98 0.48
C PRO A 235 41.10 3.27 -0.89
N TYR A 236 40.97 4.55 -1.21
CA TYR A 236 40.48 5.04 -2.50
C TYR A 236 41.31 4.48 -3.66
N PRO A 237 40.69 3.96 -4.74
CA PRO A 237 41.42 3.58 -5.94
C PRO A 237 42.00 4.83 -6.62
N GLN A 238 43.30 4.77 -6.91
CA GLN A 238 44.05 5.74 -7.71
C GLN A 238 43.40 5.87 -9.09
N GLN A 239 43.09 7.09 -9.51
CA GLN A 239 42.54 7.36 -10.84
C GLN A 239 43.59 7.02 -11.90
N GLN A 240 43.30 6.02 -12.76
CA GLN A 240 44.07 5.77 -13.97
C GLN A 240 43.74 6.86 -15.00
N SER A 241 44.72 7.73 -15.25
CA SER A 241 44.70 8.69 -16.34
C SER A 241 44.82 7.97 -17.69
N TYR A 242 43.74 8.01 -18.47
CA TYR A 242 43.72 7.48 -19.83
C TYR A 242 44.48 8.40 -20.80
N PRO A 243 45.25 7.86 -21.75
CA PRO A 243 45.90 8.65 -22.79
C PRO A 243 44.86 9.25 -23.76
N PRO A 244 45.13 10.45 -24.32
CA PRO A 244 44.24 11.08 -25.29
C PRO A 244 44.16 10.27 -26.59
N PRO A 245 43.01 10.29 -27.28
CA PRO A 245 42.84 9.59 -28.55
C PRO A 245 43.75 10.18 -29.64
N PRO A 246 44.22 9.35 -30.60
CA PRO A 246 45.05 9.81 -31.69
C PRO A 246 44.27 10.77 -32.60
N ALA A 247 44.96 11.83 -33.05
CA ALA A 247 44.43 12.80 -33.99
C ALA A 247 44.06 12.13 -35.32
N GLN A 248 42.82 12.33 -35.77
CA GLN A 248 42.36 11.86 -37.07
C GLN A 248 43.08 12.62 -38.18
N GLN A 249 43.80 11.90 -39.04
CA GLN A 249 44.41 12.49 -40.22
C GLN A 249 43.33 12.72 -41.29
N PRO A 250 43.34 13.88 -41.97
CA PRO A 250 42.44 14.13 -43.08
C PRO A 250 42.80 13.24 -44.28
N TYR A 251 41.83 12.47 -44.76
CA TYR A 251 41.91 11.80 -46.05
C TYR A 251 42.05 12.85 -47.16
N ARG A 252 43.05 12.68 -48.02
CA ARG A 252 43.19 13.39 -49.29
C ARG A 252 42.56 12.61 -50.42
#